data_AF-A0A1Y2G5T1-F1
#
_entry.id   AF-A0A1Y2G5T1-F1
#
_cell.length_a   1.000
_cell.length_b   1.000
_cell.length_c   1.000
_cell.angle_alpha   90.00
_cell.angle_beta   90.00
_cell.angle_gamma   90.00
#
_symmetry.space_group_name_H-M   'P 1'
#
loop_
_entity.id
_entity.type
_entity.pdbx_description
1 polymer ?
#
loop_
_entity_poly.entity_id
_entity_poly.type
_entity_poly.pdbx_seq_one_letter_code
_entity_poly.pdbx_strand_id
1 'polypeptide(L)'
;MAQRQPCNDLPPTSIIIPPYSRSSSPPFVTKISSHSKSVGSDMRSSVKSRLLRNWIGQNGQQEYKILERSLARFHQKDRYRIDVLKTNLLPWLRKDQPCLDLLSEASLKTGRQLIIQWWSTLLSALPDALYTDRCHYFEAILALMTRKEFEEFDRVEDTISKPSTPSTVRTFVDGSGAGSVTEHTSSTTSIASSTTLGSGYPFTDSSAFWSSFQQYRRMLTQSLQYAIERLNQKGVYSNVITFCAKILAICFFKLPGVAFGLLHALPASRSYISRMAKAMDLVGENCGMPQITTFFPEHLLPVCFMGTGSWWREFEKQKRRMNSGEGAPPMEMFGNWVRRWQSDDSELFFAFYRHYHHCLSQYLEMPLRRIQAGGWASSAITPKVYAGTPGYLYLSAFFLTKIEGLVHREIHPVTTIVQFEPNAANSNGMSTAERDRAMASVATGEFPGTAAPPAVKLPIGTDAKDGTNGGSTAGKPKVLDMASRRFVETIVAIMEDHGNIYGVMLDIWIKAVVTRTSVYDVESVFCLLDFLDMLIAELESRFVVLMT
;
A
#
# COMPACT_ATOMS: atom_id res chain seq x y z
N MET A 1 -69.17 -20.43 -21.91
CA MET A 1 -69.85 -19.83 -23.09
C MET A 1 -69.06 -18.58 -23.44
N ALA A 2 -68.07 -18.71 -24.31
CA ALA A 2 -68.04 -18.24 -25.72
C ALA A 2 -67.58 -16.76 -25.79
N GLN A 3 -66.67 -16.28 -26.66
CA GLN A 3 -65.78 -16.84 -27.67
C GLN A 3 -64.80 -15.69 -28.11
N ARG A 4 -63.53 -16.04 -28.39
CA ARG A 4 -62.52 -15.50 -29.36
C ARG A 4 -62.39 -13.99 -29.72
N GLN A 5 -61.19 -13.45 -29.43
CA GLN A 5 -60.16 -12.66 -30.21
C GLN A 5 -60.38 -12.24 -31.70
N PRO A 6 -59.50 -11.41 -32.36
CA PRO A 6 -58.45 -10.43 -31.95
C PRO A 6 -58.36 -9.12 -32.81
N CYS A 7 -57.48 -8.14 -32.49
CA CYS A 7 -56.63 -7.39 -33.46
C CYS A 7 -55.68 -6.30 -32.86
N ASN A 8 -54.38 -6.47 -33.14
CA ASN A 8 -53.30 -5.53 -33.56
C ASN A 8 -52.82 -4.29 -32.75
N ASP A 9 -51.55 -4.42 -32.32
CA ASP A 9 -50.35 -3.55 -32.52
C ASP A 9 -50.44 -2.01 -32.46
N LEU A 10 -49.70 -1.41 -31.51
CA LEU A 10 -49.00 -0.12 -31.60
C LEU A 10 -47.83 -0.04 -30.54
N PRO A 11 -46.75 0.73 -30.78
CA PRO A 11 -45.40 0.54 -30.22
C PRO A 11 -45.08 1.34 -28.93
N PRO A 12 -43.94 1.08 -28.25
CA PRO A 12 -43.57 1.73 -27.00
C PRO A 12 -42.93 3.12 -27.21
N THR A 13 -43.34 4.06 -26.35
CA THR A 13 -42.88 5.45 -26.27
C THR A 13 -41.54 5.54 -25.54
N SER A 14 -40.52 6.03 -26.23
CA SER A 14 -39.23 6.43 -25.65
C SER A 14 -39.25 7.92 -25.31
N ILE A 15 -38.97 8.25 -24.04
CA ILE A 15 -38.82 9.63 -23.56
C ILE A 15 -37.38 10.07 -23.83
N ILE A 16 -37.28 11.17 -24.57
CA ILE A 16 -36.06 11.83 -25.04
C ILE A 16 -35.53 12.77 -23.94
N ILE A 17 -34.25 12.62 -23.57
CA ILE A 17 -33.49 13.58 -22.75
C ILE A 17 -32.44 14.23 -23.69
N PRO A 18 -32.29 15.56 -23.70
CA PRO A 18 -31.51 16.28 -24.71
C PRO A 18 -29.99 16.26 -24.44
N PRO A 19 -29.13 16.35 -25.48
CA PRO A 19 -27.69 16.46 -25.32
C PRO A 19 -27.27 17.91 -25.04
N TYR A 20 -26.42 18.11 -24.02
CA TYR A 20 -25.76 19.38 -23.74
C TYR A 20 -24.64 19.68 -24.74
N SER A 21 -24.61 20.96 -25.12
CA SER A 21 -23.83 21.61 -26.16
C SER A 21 -22.32 21.63 -25.90
N ARG A 22 -21.53 21.29 -26.93
CA ARG A 22 -20.09 21.63 -27.01
C ARG A 22 -19.93 23.08 -27.47
N SER A 23 -19.21 23.90 -26.70
CA SER A 23 -18.73 25.20 -27.16
C SER A 23 -17.37 25.08 -27.86
N SER A 24 -17.30 25.77 -28.98
CA SER A 24 -16.25 25.89 -29.99
C SER A 24 -14.96 26.58 -29.56
N SER A 25 -13.85 26.22 -30.20
CA SER A 25 -12.79 27.16 -30.60
C SER A 25 -12.13 26.68 -31.93
N PRO A 26 -11.61 27.60 -32.77
CA PRO A 26 -11.65 27.47 -34.23
C PRO A 26 -10.35 26.94 -34.88
N PRO A 27 -10.38 26.62 -36.19
CA PRO A 27 -9.27 25.95 -36.88
C PRO A 27 -8.31 26.94 -37.53
N PHE A 28 -7.02 26.59 -37.58
CA PHE A 28 -6.11 27.13 -38.58
C PHE A 28 -5.33 25.99 -39.24
N VAL A 29 -5.61 25.83 -40.52
CA VAL A 29 -4.90 24.96 -41.47
C VAL A 29 -3.74 25.75 -42.04
N THR A 30 -2.54 25.19 -42.00
CA THR A 30 -1.51 25.50 -43.00
C THR A 30 -0.78 24.23 -43.40
N LYS A 31 -0.96 23.88 -44.68
CA LYS A 31 -0.16 22.93 -45.44
C LYS A 31 1.33 23.17 -45.22
N ILE A 32 2.10 22.11 -44.95
CA ILE A 32 3.49 22.06 -45.38
C ILE A 32 3.71 20.76 -46.15
N SER A 33 3.89 20.96 -47.46
CA SER A 33 4.37 20.01 -48.43
C SER A 33 5.78 19.55 -48.09
N SER A 34 6.03 18.27 -48.35
CA SER A 34 7.34 17.64 -48.49
C SER A 34 8.35 18.51 -49.25
N HIS A 35 9.56 18.67 -48.69
CA HIS A 35 10.82 18.37 -49.38
C HIS A 35 12.01 18.37 -48.40
N SER A 36 12.88 17.40 -48.61
CA SER A 36 14.09 17.08 -47.86
C SER A 36 15.20 18.12 -48.06
N LYS A 37 15.95 18.40 -46.98
CA LYS A 37 17.43 18.37 -46.93
C LYS A 37 17.90 18.54 -45.49
N SER A 38 18.78 17.63 -45.08
CA SER A 38 19.29 17.43 -43.73
C SER A 38 20.50 18.32 -43.40
N VAL A 39 20.93 18.17 -42.14
CA VAL A 39 22.25 18.47 -41.54
C VAL A 39 22.34 19.83 -40.83
N GLY A 40 22.01 19.86 -39.53
CA GLY A 40 22.35 21.00 -38.67
C GLY A 40 21.74 21.02 -37.25
N SER A 41 20.67 20.27 -36.95
CA SER A 41 19.93 20.40 -35.68
C SER A 41 20.42 19.51 -34.53
N ASP A 42 21.11 18.40 -34.81
CA ASP A 42 21.44 17.39 -33.78
C ASP A 42 22.62 17.79 -32.89
N MET A 43 23.53 18.62 -33.38
CA MET A 43 24.67 19.09 -32.57
C MET A 43 24.21 20.12 -31.52
N ARG A 44 23.24 20.99 -31.85
CA ARG A 44 22.74 22.02 -30.93
C ARG A 44 21.83 21.45 -29.83
N SER A 45 21.05 20.40 -30.09
CA SER A 45 20.25 19.71 -29.07
C SER A 45 21.14 18.88 -28.12
N SER A 46 22.19 18.24 -28.65
CA SER A 46 23.19 17.51 -27.87
C SER A 46 24.04 18.42 -26.98
N VAL A 47 24.45 19.60 -27.46
CA VAL A 47 25.18 20.58 -26.63
C VAL A 47 24.27 21.20 -25.56
N LYS A 48 23.03 21.55 -25.87
CA LYS A 48 22.06 22.06 -24.88
C LYS A 48 21.74 21.02 -23.80
N SER A 49 21.54 19.76 -24.17
CA SER A 49 21.31 18.68 -23.21
C SER A 49 22.54 18.36 -22.37
N ARG A 50 23.77 18.46 -22.91
CA ARG A 50 25.02 18.35 -22.13
C ARG A 50 25.22 19.51 -21.17
N LEU A 51 24.98 20.74 -21.60
CA LEU A 51 25.09 21.93 -20.73
C LEU A 51 24.04 21.91 -19.62
N LEU A 52 22.80 21.50 -19.93
CA LEU A 52 21.74 21.33 -18.94
C LEU A 52 22.09 20.22 -17.94
N ARG A 53 22.61 19.08 -18.42
CA ARG A 53 23.08 17.98 -17.57
C ARG A 53 24.24 18.39 -16.66
N ASN A 54 25.19 19.16 -17.18
CA ASN A 54 26.31 19.70 -16.41
C ASN A 54 25.85 20.73 -15.37
N TRP A 55 24.92 21.61 -15.72
CA TRP A 55 24.37 22.61 -14.80
C TRP A 55 23.55 21.96 -13.68
N ILE A 56 22.69 20.99 -14.00
CA ILE A 56 21.92 20.23 -13.01
C ILE A 56 22.86 19.38 -12.14
N GLY A 57 23.87 18.74 -12.73
CA GLY A 57 24.88 17.99 -12.00
C GLY A 57 25.69 18.85 -11.03
N GLN A 58 26.09 20.07 -11.44
CA GLN A 58 26.78 21.02 -10.57
C GLN A 58 25.89 21.53 -9.45
N ASN A 59 24.63 21.86 -9.73
CA ASN A 59 23.67 22.28 -8.71
C ASN A 59 23.40 21.15 -7.69
N GLY A 60 23.22 19.91 -8.16
CA GLY A 60 23.01 18.76 -7.28
C GLY A 60 24.21 18.50 -6.35
N GLN A 61 25.44 18.64 -6.84
CA GLN A 61 26.63 18.54 -5.99
C GLN A 61 26.72 19.67 -4.94
N GLN A 62 26.29 20.89 -5.29
CA GLN A 62 26.26 22.00 -4.33
C GLN A 62 25.21 21.76 -3.25
N GLU A 63 24.04 21.24 -3.60
CA GLU A 63 22.99 20.87 -2.64
C GLU A 63 23.48 19.81 -1.65
N TYR A 64 24.13 18.74 -2.11
CA TYR A 64 24.70 17.72 -1.21
C TYR A 64 25.77 18.31 -0.28
N LYS A 65 26.61 19.24 -0.74
CA LYS A 65 27.60 19.92 0.14
C LYS A 65 26.96 20.80 1.21
N ILE A 66 25.81 21.42 0.93
CA ILE A 66 25.06 22.18 1.94
C ILE A 66 24.45 21.22 2.96
N LEU A 67 23.93 20.10 2.48
CA LEU A 67 23.33 19.07 3.33
C LEU A 67 24.36 18.38 4.24
N GLU A 68 25.58 18.16 3.75
CA GLU A 68 26.72 17.65 4.53
C GLU A 68 27.14 18.63 5.63
N ARG A 69 27.25 19.92 5.30
CA ARG A 69 27.52 20.98 6.31
C ARG A 69 26.42 21.05 7.37
N SER A 70 25.17 20.84 6.97
CA SER A 70 24.03 20.81 7.88
C SER A 70 24.09 19.60 8.81
N LEU A 71 24.54 18.44 8.32
CA LEU A 71 24.75 17.24 9.13
C LEU A 71 25.84 17.45 10.19
N ALA A 72 26.95 18.08 9.80
CA ALA A 72 28.01 18.44 10.75
C ALA A 72 27.48 19.37 11.86
N ARG A 73 26.63 20.35 11.52
CA ARG A 73 25.96 21.22 12.51
C ARG A 73 24.99 20.45 13.41
N PHE A 74 24.27 19.48 12.86
CA PHE A 74 23.35 18.63 13.62
C PHE A 74 24.07 17.86 14.74
N HIS A 75 25.30 17.40 14.50
CA HIS A 75 26.10 16.68 15.49
C HIS A 75 26.70 17.56 16.60
N GLN A 76 26.80 18.88 16.42
CA GLN A 76 27.54 19.74 17.36
C GLN A 76 26.79 20.03 18.67
N LYS A 77 25.50 20.37 18.61
CA LYS A 77 24.75 20.86 19.77
C LYS A 77 23.27 20.47 19.69
N ASP A 78 22.79 19.78 20.73
CA ASP A 78 21.42 19.25 20.81
C ASP A 78 20.35 20.33 20.64
N ARG A 79 20.57 21.53 21.20
CA ARG A 79 19.63 22.66 21.11
C ARG A 79 19.34 23.13 19.68
N TYR A 80 20.22 22.86 18.72
CA TYR A 80 20.06 23.30 17.33
C TYR A 80 19.60 22.18 16.39
N ARG A 81 19.47 20.94 16.88
CA ARG A 81 19.07 19.80 16.03
C ARG A 81 17.78 20.07 15.28
N ILE A 82 16.76 20.55 15.99
CA ILE A 82 15.44 20.85 15.39
C ILE A 82 15.48 22.04 14.45
N ASP A 83 16.24 23.08 14.79
CA ASP A 83 16.42 24.21 13.89
C ASP A 83 17.07 23.77 12.58
N VAL A 84 18.09 22.91 12.65
CA VAL A 84 18.73 22.32 11.47
C VAL A 84 17.74 21.48 10.64
N LEU A 85 16.88 20.68 11.28
CA LEU A 85 15.85 19.90 10.58
C LEU A 85 14.86 20.80 9.84
N LYS A 86 14.34 21.83 10.53
CA LYS A 86 13.32 22.72 9.98
C LYS A 86 13.84 23.64 8.88
N THR A 87 15.07 24.13 9.02
CA THR A 87 15.64 25.14 8.12
C THR A 87 16.40 24.55 6.93
N ASN A 88 16.97 23.35 7.08
CA ASN A 88 17.82 22.75 6.03
C ASN A 88 17.25 21.43 5.51
N LEU A 89 17.09 20.43 6.37
CA LEU A 89 16.80 19.06 5.91
C LEU A 89 15.38 18.92 5.35
N LEU A 90 14.35 19.30 6.10
CA LEU A 90 12.96 19.15 5.67
C LEU A 90 12.63 19.95 4.40
N PRO A 91 13.04 21.22 4.27
CA PRO A 91 12.88 21.96 3.01
C PRO A 91 13.56 21.27 1.83
N TRP A 92 14.76 20.72 2.02
CA TRP A 92 15.47 19.97 0.99
C TRP A 92 14.74 18.67 0.61
N LEU A 93 14.19 17.96 1.60
CA LEU A 93 13.42 16.72 1.37
C LEU A 93 12.09 16.97 0.64
N ARG A 94 11.45 18.11 0.89
CA ARG A 94 10.17 18.48 0.25
C ARG A 94 10.33 19.04 -1.17
N LYS A 95 11.55 19.46 -1.55
CA LYS A 95 11.81 20.01 -2.88
C LYS A 95 11.62 18.93 -3.95
N ASP A 96 11.00 19.30 -5.07
CA ASP A 96 10.83 18.38 -6.21
C ASP A 96 12.17 17.78 -6.62
N GLN A 97 12.20 16.45 -6.68
CA GLN A 97 13.42 15.71 -6.92
C GLN A 97 13.94 15.99 -8.35
N PRO A 98 15.23 16.31 -8.51
CA PRO A 98 15.81 16.46 -9.83
C PRO A 98 15.70 15.14 -10.60
N CYS A 99 15.57 15.22 -11.92
CA CYS A 99 15.63 14.04 -12.78
C CYS A 99 16.98 13.35 -12.57
N LEU A 100 16.96 12.17 -11.92
CA LEU A 100 18.16 11.43 -11.51
C LEU A 100 19.03 11.03 -12.70
N ASP A 101 18.42 10.85 -13.88
CA ASP A 101 19.09 10.53 -15.16
C ASP A 101 20.11 11.60 -15.59
N LEU A 102 20.07 12.78 -14.98
CA LEU A 102 20.95 13.91 -15.29
C LEU A 102 22.13 14.03 -14.32
N LEU A 103 22.17 13.24 -13.24
CA LEU A 103 23.29 13.23 -12.28
C LEU A 103 24.42 12.29 -12.75
N SER A 104 25.66 12.66 -12.43
CA SER A 104 26.80 11.76 -12.57
C SER A 104 26.71 10.62 -11.54
N GLU A 105 27.12 9.42 -11.91
CA GLU A 105 27.19 8.25 -11.02
C GLU A 105 27.99 8.52 -9.73
N ALA A 106 29.08 9.29 -9.83
CA ALA A 106 29.87 9.71 -8.68
C ALA A 106 29.06 10.63 -7.73
N SER A 107 28.29 11.57 -8.27
CA SER A 107 27.42 12.44 -7.47
C SER A 107 26.30 11.65 -6.80
N LEU A 108 25.72 10.67 -7.50
CA LEU A 108 24.66 9.82 -6.98
C LEU A 108 25.17 8.94 -5.83
N LYS A 109 26.38 8.37 -5.97
CA LYS A 109 27.06 7.62 -4.90
C LYS A 109 27.25 8.47 -3.65
N THR A 110 27.80 9.67 -3.78
CA THR A 110 27.98 10.60 -2.65
C THR A 110 26.64 10.99 -2.02
N GLY A 111 25.62 11.27 -2.85
CA GLY A 111 24.28 11.59 -2.38
C GLY A 111 23.66 10.46 -1.55
N ARG A 112 23.73 9.22 -2.04
CA ARG A 112 23.23 8.03 -1.32
C ARG A 112 23.90 7.84 0.03
N GLN A 113 25.24 7.95 0.08
CA GLN A 113 25.99 7.83 1.33
C GLN A 113 25.56 8.89 2.35
N LEU A 114 25.43 10.15 1.91
CA LEU A 114 24.99 11.24 2.77
C LEU A 114 23.55 11.04 3.27
N ILE A 115 22.63 10.59 2.41
CA ILE A 115 21.24 10.30 2.76
C ILE A 115 21.17 9.16 3.80
N ILE A 116 21.95 8.10 3.62
CA ILE A 116 22.05 6.99 4.58
C ILE A 116 22.61 7.47 5.92
N GLN A 117 23.63 8.34 5.90
CA GLN A 117 24.21 8.91 7.11
C GLN A 117 23.20 9.77 7.88
N TRP A 118 22.43 10.62 7.18
CA TRP A 118 21.32 11.35 7.76
C TRP A 118 20.29 10.42 8.39
N TRP A 119 19.84 9.41 7.64
CA TRP A 119 18.84 8.46 8.13
C TRP A 119 19.29 7.74 9.40
N SER A 120 20.53 7.21 9.41
CA SER A 120 21.12 6.56 10.59
C SER A 120 21.21 7.52 11.79
N THR A 121 21.62 8.76 11.54
CA THR A 121 21.73 9.79 12.59
C THR A 121 20.37 10.17 13.17
N LEU A 122 19.33 10.29 12.34
CA LEU A 122 17.99 10.61 12.81
C LEU A 122 17.36 9.46 13.59
N LEU A 123 17.51 8.23 13.10
CA LEU A 123 16.95 7.06 13.76
C LEU A 123 17.60 6.80 15.12
N SER A 124 18.92 7.02 15.23
CA SER A 124 19.65 6.91 16.51
C SER A 124 19.35 8.05 17.49
N ALA A 125 19.11 9.27 17.00
CA ALA A 125 18.77 10.42 17.85
C ALA A 125 17.29 10.47 18.27
N LEU A 126 16.42 9.70 17.62
CA LEU A 126 14.97 9.74 17.83
C LEU A 126 14.51 9.35 19.25
N PRO A 127 15.09 8.34 19.93
CA PRO A 127 14.72 8.00 21.30
C PRO A 127 14.94 9.15 22.28
N ASP A 128 16.02 9.90 22.10
CA ASP A 128 16.45 11.01 22.96
C ASP A 128 15.75 12.34 22.62
N ALA A 129 15.05 12.40 21.48
CA ALA A 129 14.36 13.61 21.06
C ALA A 129 13.17 13.94 21.98
N LEU A 130 13.03 15.24 22.29
CA LEU A 130 11.88 15.78 23.02
C LEU A 130 10.57 15.41 22.31
N TYR A 131 9.51 15.18 23.09
CA TYR A 131 8.22 14.75 22.55
C TYR A 131 7.66 15.72 21.48
N THR A 132 7.82 17.03 21.68
CA THR A 132 7.40 18.10 20.76
C THR A 132 8.15 18.08 19.42
N ASP A 133 9.34 17.49 19.43
CA ASP A 133 10.30 17.56 18.35
C ASP A 133 10.24 16.32 17.45
N ARG A 134 9.78 15.18 18.00
CA ARG A 134 9.69 13.88 17.33
C ARG A 134 8.93 13.91 16.00
N CYS A 135 7.92 14.76 15.84
CA CYS A 135 7.17 14.84 14.58
C CYS A 135 8.06 15.24 13.38
N HIS A 136 9.05 16.11 13.59
CA HIS A 136 10.00 16.52 12.55
C HIS A 136 10.95 15.39 12.18
N TYR A 137 11.37 14.60 13.17
CA TYR A 137 12.17 13.40 12.92
C TYR A 137 11.36 12.35 12.15
N PHE A 138 10.10 12.12 12.54
CA PHE A 138 9.21 11.21 11.83
C PHE A 138 9.05 11.60 10.36
N GLU A 139 8.77 12.87 10.10
CA GLU A 139 8.64 13.40 8.74
C GLU A 139 9.95 13.22 7.94
N ALA A 140 11.09 13.59 8.53
CA ALA A 140 12.38 13.47 7.86
C ALA A 140 12.74 12.01 7.54
N ILE A 141 12.56 11.09 8.49
CA ILE A 141 12.84 9.65 8.29
C ILE A 141 11.96 9.08 7.18
N LEU A 142 10.65 9.37 7.21
CA LEU A 142 9.72 8.89 6.17
C LEU A 142 10.11 9.42 4.78
N ALA A 143 10.45 10.69 4.67
CA ALA A 143 10.86 11.29 3.40
C ALA A 143 12.21 10.75 2.90
N LEU A 144 13.14 10.38 3.79
CA LEU A 144 14.40 9.71 3.44
C LEU A 144 14.15 8.29 2.89
N MET A 145 13.18 7.56 3.46
CA MET A 145 12.82 6.20 3.01
C MET A 145 12.21 6.16 1.60
N THR A 146 11.55 7.24 1.17
CA THR A 146 10.86 7.33 -0.14
C THR A 146 11.68 8.09 -1.19
N ARG A 147 12.98 8.28 -0.96
CA ARG A 147 13.89 8.95 -1.91
C ARG A 147 14.06 8.12 -3.19
N LYS A 148 13.95 8.77 -4.36
CA LYS A 148 14.11 8.12 -5.68
C LYS A 148 15.56 7.68 -5.94
N GLU A 149 16.54 8.22 -5.22
CA GLU A 149 17.94 7.77 -5.32
C GLU A 149 18.12 6.27 -5.07
N PHE A 150 17.19 5.65 -4.35
CA PHE A 150 17.19 4.23 -4.03
C PHE A 150 16.19 3.41 -4.84
N GLU A 151 15.48 4.01 -5.81
CA GLU A 151 14.44 3.31 -6.59
C GLU A 151 15.00 2.08 -7.32
N GLU A 152 16.24 2.16 -7.82
CA GLU A 152 16.91 1.01 -8.45
C GLU A 152 17.14 -0.14 -7.47
N PHE A 153 17.41 0.16 -6.20
CA PHE A 153 17.67 -0.85 -5.17
C PHE A 153 16.40 -1.61 -4.79
N ASP A 154 15.23 -0.99 -4.93
CA ASP A 154 13.95 -1.65 -4.64
C ASP A 154 13.67 -2.81 -5.59
N ARG A 155 14.24 -2.77 -6.80
CA ARG A 155 14.09 -3.80 -7.85
C ARG A 155 15.14 -4.90 -7.79
N VAL A 156 16.18 -4.74 -6.96
CA VAL A 156 17.24 -5.74 -6.82
C VAL A 156 16.80 -6.83 -5.84
N GLU A 157 16.83 -8.08 -6.29
CA GLU A 157 16.62 -9.24 -5.42
C GLU A 157 17.86 -9.54 -4.56
N ASP A 158 17.63 -10.09 -3.35
CA ASP A 158 18.69 -10.57 -2.46
C ASP A 158 19.34 -11.90 -2.95
N THR A 159 19.02 -12.35 -4.17
CA THR A 159 19.41 -13.64 -4.75
C THR A 159 20.83 -13.63 -5.32
N ILE A 160 21.83 -13.36 -4.48
CA ILE A 160 23.23 -13.82 -4.71
C ILE A 160 23.58 -14.87 -3.65
N SER A 161 22.77 -15.91 -3.55
CA SER A 161 23.15 -17.12 -2.82
C SER A 161 22.78 -18.42 -3.52
N LYS A 162 22.14 -18.40 -4.71
CA LYS A 162 21.92 -19.62 -5.52
C LYS A 162 21.93 -19.31 -7.03
N PRO A 163 22.93 -19.78 -7.81
CA PRO A 163 22.80 -19.84 -9.24
C PRO A 163 21.91 -21.04 -9.58
N SER A 164 20.62 -20.82 -9.79
CA SER A 164 19.74 -21.82 -10.37
C SER A 164 18.92 -21.21 -11.50
N THR A 165 19.36 -21.54 -12.72
CA THR A 165 18.66 -21.47 -14.01
C THR A 165 18.13 -20.10 -14.47
N PRO A 166 18.66 -19.53 -15.57
CA PRO A 166 18.12 -18.30 -16.14
C PRO A 166 16.71 -18.57 -16.68
N SER A 167 15.69 -17.99 -16.06
CA SER A 167 14.37 -17.87 -16.68
C SER A 167 14.48 -16.85 -17.81
N THR A 168 14.11 -17.30 -19.01
CA THR A 168 14.17 -16.56 -20.28
C THR A 168 13.71 -15.12 -20.17
N VAL A 169 14.64 -14.19 -20.41
CA VAL A 169 14.36 -12.79 -20.75
C VAL A 169 13.42 -12.79 -21.96
N ARG A 170 12.17 -12.34 -21.76
CA ARG A 170 11.22 -12.10 -22.86
C ARG A 170 11.60 -10.79 -23.54
N THR A 171 12.43 -10.88 -24.58
CA THR A 171 12.58 -9.82 -25.57
C THR A 171 11.32 -9.78 -26.44
N PHE A 172 10.74 -8.59 -26.54
CA PHE A 172 9.66 -8.26 -27.48
C PHE A 172 10.19 -8.35 -28.91
N VAL A 173 9.55 -9.16 -29.76
CA VAL A 173 9.64 -9.06 -31.22
C VAL A 173 8.23 -9.24 -31.80
N ASP A 174 7.77 -8.23 -32.55
CA ASP A 174 6.53 -8.25 -33.32
C ASP A 174 6.65 -9.16 -34.57
N GLY A 175 5.59 -9.92 -34.84
CA GLY A 175 5.07 -10.13 -36.19
C GLY A 175 5.57 -11.30 -37.06
N SER A 176 4.70 -12.31 -37.21
CA SER A 176 4.36 -13.03 -38.46
C SER A 176 5.29 -14.14 -38.98
N GLY A 177 4.73 -15.34 -39.21
CA GLY A 177 5.24 -16.30 -40.21
C GLY A 177 5.28 -17.77 -39.77
N ALA A 178 4.61 -18.63 -40.54
CA ALA A 178 4.47 -20.07 -40.37
C ALA A 178 5.74 -20.88 -40.69
N GLY A 179 5.84 -22.13 -40.18
CA GLY A 179 6.79 -23.11 -40.70
C GLY A 179 7.19 -24.23 -39.72
N SER A 180 6.97 -25.47 -40.15
CA SER A 180 7.20 -26.76 -39.47
C SER A 180 8.67 -27.25 -39.51
N VAL A 181 8.97 -28.31 -38.72
CA VAL A 181 9.85 -29.48 -39.01
C VAL A 181 11.08 -29.73 -38.08
N THR A 182 10.93 -30.83 -37.30
CA THR A 182 11.81 -31.94 -36.83
C THR A 182 13.20 -31.78 -36.15
N GLU A 183 13.38 -32.68 -35.16
CA GLU A 183 14.56 -33.07 -34.36
C GLU A 183 15.78 -33.55 -35.18
N HIS A 184 16.99 -33.41 -34.62
CA HIS A 184 18.00 -34.49 -34.58
C HIS A 184 19.16 -34.21 -33.60
N THR A 185 19.75 -35.32 -33.16
CA THR A 185 20.63 -35.62 -32.04
C THR A 185 22.12 -35.36 -32.33
N SER A 186 22.89 -35.05 -31.26
CA SER A 186 24.26 -35.55 -30.94
C SER A 186 25.34 -34.48 -30.66
N SER A 187 26.00 -34.73 -29.54
CA SER A 187 27.08 -34.05 -28.81
C SER A 187 28.45 -34.01 -29.50
N THR A 188 29.26 -32.94 -29.28
CA THR A 188 30.60 -33.01 -28.65
C THR A 188 31.21 -31.61 -28.36
N THR A 189 32.15 -31.61 -27.40
CA THR A 189 33.28 -30.70 -27.12
C THR A 189 33.07 -29.34 -26.42
N SER A 190 33.67 -29.29 -25.23
CA SER A 190 33.88 -28.18 -24.31
C SER A 190 34.73 -27.04 -24.87
N ILE A 191 34.26 -25.80 -24.69
CA ILE A 191 35.10 -24.60 -24.59
C ILE A 191 34.47 -23.70 -23.52
N ALA A 192 35.26 -23.39 -22.48
CA ALA A 192 34.91 -22.43 -21.44
C ALA A 192 34.46 -21.11 -22.10
N SER A 193 33.20 -20.75 -21.88
CA SER A 193 32.64 -19.48 -22.34
C SER A 193 31.96 -18.82 -21.16
N SER A 194 32.64 -17.80 -20.63
CA SER A 194 32.08 -16.77 -19.78
C SER A 194 30.91 -16.11 -20.51
N THR A 195 29.69 -16.54 -20.21
CA THR A 195 28.48 -15.91 -20.73
C THR A 195 28.09 -14.75 -19.82
N THR A 196 28.61 -13.59 -20.22
CA THR A 196 27.97 -12.27 -20.19
C THR A 196 26.46 -12.31 -19.90
N LEU A 197 26.10 -11.91 -18.68
CA LEU A 197 24.74 -11.45 -18.36
C LEU A 197 24.41 -10.21 -19.19
N GLY A 198 23.14 -10.12 -19.59
CA GLY A 198 22.58 -9.11 -20.49
C GLY A 198 22.97 -7.67 -20.10
N SER A 199 23.70 -7.05 -21.03
CA SER A 199 24.07 -5.66 -21.15
C SER A 199 22.97 -4.67 -20.72
N GLY A 200 23.26 -3.88 -19.68
CA GLY A 200 22.47 -2.72 -19.28
C GLY A 200 23.14 -1.83 -18.22
N TYR A 201 24.05 -2.39 -17.39
CA TYR A 201 24.71 -1.63 -16.33
C TYR A 201 26.23 -1.49 -16.60
N PRO A 202 26.80 -0.28 -16.58
CA PRO A 202 28.23 -0.06 -16.77
C PRO A 202 29.03 -0.67 -15.62
N PHE A 203 29.89 -1.63 -15.95
CA PHE A 203 30.61 -2.54 -15.04
C PHE A 203 31.91 -1.93 -14.47
N THR A 204 31.90 -0.72 -13.90
CA THR A 204 33.14 -0.14 -13.33
C THR A 204 33.19 0.01 -11.82
N ASP A 205 32.12 -0.28 -11.05
CA ASP A 205 32.20 -0.23 -9.57
C ASP A 205 31.19 -1.15 -8.85
N SER A 206 31.10 -2.43 -9.27
CA SER A 206 30.12 -3.39 -8.74
C SER A 206 30.14 -3.50 -7.20
N SER A 207 31.31 -3.43 -6.56
CA SER A 207 31.43 -3.55 -5.10
C SER A 207 30.82 -2.35 -4.35
N ALA A 208 30.97 -1.13 -4.86
CA ALA A 208 30.42 0.07 -4.24
C ALA A 208 28.89 0.13 -4.36
N PHE A 209 28.35 -0.34 -5.49
CA PHE A 209 26.91 -0.51 -5.68
C PHE A 209 26.34 -1.45 -4.61
N TRP A 210 26.91 -2.66 -4.47
CA TRP A 210 26.45 -3.64 -3.49
C TRP A 210 26.60 -3.16 -2.04
N SER A 211 27.68 -2.43 -1.72
CA SER A 211 27.84 -1.82 -0.39
C SER A 211 26.74 -0.80 -0.09
N SER A 212 26.39 0.05 -1.06
CA SER A 212 25.31 1.04 -0.92
C SER A 212 23.94 0.36 -0.79
N PHE A 213 23.70 -0.68 -1.58
CA PHE A 213 22.50 -1.51 -1.50
C PHE A 213 22.35 -2.17 -0.12
N GLN A 214 23.42 -2.78 0.40
CA GLN A 214 23.41 -3.41 1.73
C GLN A 214 23.16 -2.40 2.85
N GLN A 215 23.74 -1.20 2.75
CA GLN A 215 23.50 -0.13 3.72
C GLN A 215 22.04 0.36 3.67
N TYR A 216 21.49 0.54 2.46
CA TYR A 216 20.07 0.88 2.27
C TYR A 216 19.13 -0.18 2.87
N ARG A 217 19.36 -1.46 2.55
CA ARG A 217 18.62 -2.61 3.12
C ARG A 217 18.69 -2.61 4.64
N ARG A 218 19.87 -2.40 5.21
CA ARG A 218 20.07 -2.32 6.67
C ARG A 218 19.26 -1.18 7.28
N MET A 219 19.24 0.00 6.67
CA MET A 219 18.49 1.15 7.19
C MET A 219 16.97 0.92 7.16
N LEU A 220 16.45 0.32 6.08
CA LEU A 220 15.04 -0.10 6.00
C LEU A 220 14.70 -1.08 7.14
N THR A 221 15.52 -2.11 7.32
CA THR A 221 15.32 -3.13 8.36
C THR A 221 15.38 -2.52 9.76
N GLN A 222 16.33 -1.64 10.05
CA GLN A 222 16.43 -0.94 11.33
C GLN A 222 15.22 -0.06 11.60
N SER A 223 14.69 0.62 10.57
CA SER A 223 13.48 1.45 10.71
C SER A 223 12.25 0.60 10.99
N LEU A 224 12.13 -0.56 10.32
CA LEU A 224 11.07 -1.53 10.58
C LEU A 224 11.15 -2.09 12.00
N GLN A 225 12.33 -2.52 12.43
CA GLN A 225 12.55 -3.04 13.79
C GLN A 225 12.20 -2.00 14.86
N TYR A 226 12.62 -0.75 14.67
CA TYR A 226 12.23 0.36 15.54
C TYR A 226 10.71 0.52 15.60
N ALA A 227 10.01 0.49 14.46
CA ALA A 227 8.56 0.61 14.43
C ALA A 227 7.86 -0.53 15.20
N ILE A 228 8.30 -1.78 15.00
CA ILE A 228 7.74 -2.94 15.69
C ILE A 228 7.99 -2.89 17.21
N GLU A 229 9.20 -2.50 17.63
CA GLU A 229 9.52 -2.31 19.04
C GLU A 229 8.59 -1.27 19.69
N ARG A 230 8.34 -0.13 19.01
CA ARG A 230 7.43 0.92 19.51
C ARG A 230 5.99 0.44 19.56
N LEU A 231 5.52 -0.31 18.57
CA LEU A 231 4.18 -0.86 18.55
C LEU A 231 3.96 -1.94 19.63
N ASN A 232 5.03 -2.62 20.04
CA ASN A 232 5.00 -3.61 21.10
C ASN A 232 4.88 -3.03 22.52
N GLN A 233 5.04 -1.72 22.69
CA GLN A 233 4.86 -1.06 23.99
C GLN A 233 3.41 -1.12 24.48
N LYS A 234 3.22 -1.14 25.81
CA LYS A 234 1.88 -1.25 26.43
C LYS A 234 0.96 -0.08 26.04
N GLY A 235 1.48 1.14 26.00
CA GLY A 235 0.80 2.32 25.50
C GLY A 235 1.58 2.95 24.36
N VAL A 236 0.89 3.34 23.29
CA VAL A 236 1.49 3.97 22.11
C VAL A 236 0.64 5.17 21.71
N TYR A 237 1.27 6.33 21.56
CA TYR A 237 0.59 7.56 21.16
C TYR A 237 0.19 7.52 19.68
N SER A 238 -0.89 8.22 19.32
CA SER A 238 -1.44 8.22 17.96
C SER A 238 -0.43 8.68 16.88
N ASN A 239 0.39 9.70 17.17
CA ASN A 239 1.45 10.15 16.25
C ASN A 239 2.51 9.07 15.99
N VAL A 240 2.88 8.29 17.01
CA VAL A 240 3.81 7.16 16.89
C VAL A 240 3.17 6.02 16.11
N ILE A 241 1.90 5.71 16.35
CA ILE A 241 1.14 4.70 15.59
C ILE A 241 1.13 5.07 14.11
N THR A 242 0.82 6.34 13.80
CA THR A 242 0.77 6.85 12.42
C THR A 242 2.14 6.78 11.76
N PHE A 243 3.22 7.14 12.46
CA PHE A 243 4.59 7.01 11.97
C PHE A 243 4.94 5.54 11.67
N CYS A 244 4.66 4.63 12.60
CA CYS A 244 4.94 3.20 12.42
C CYS A 244 4.11 2.61 11.27
N ALA A 245 2.83 2.98 11.17
CA ALA A 245 1.96 2.57 10.07
C ALA A 245 2.53 2.95 8.70
N LYS A 246 3.09 4.16 8.57
CA LYS A 246 3.75 4.62 7.35
C LYS A 246 5.04 3.83 7.07
N ILE A 247 5.85 3.54 8.08
CA ILE A 247 7.01 2.65 7.95
C ILE A 247 6.58 1.27 7.43
N LEU A 248 5.56 0.66 8.02
CA LEU A 248 5.04 -0.64 7.58
C LEU A 248 4.59 -0.61 6.12
N ALA A 249 3.89 0.44 5.69
CA ALA A 249 3.45 0.60 4.31
C ALA A 249 4.60 0.80 3.33
N ILE A 250 5.63 1.58 3.70
CA ILE A 250 6.83 1.74 2.88
C ILE A 250 7.61 0.42 2.77
N CYS A 251 7.82 -0.25 3.91
CA CYS A 251 8.51 -1.54 3.97
C CYS A 251 7.74 -2.67 3.27
N PHE A 252 6.40 -2.58 3.19
CA PHE A 252 5.59 -3.52 2.41
C PHE A 252 6.07 -3.62 0.96
N PHE A 253 6.38 -2.49 0.31
CA PHE A 253 6.81 -2.47 -1.09
C PHE A 253 8.32 -2.65 -1.28
N LYS A 254 9.11 -2.28 -0.28
CA LYS A 254 10.57 -2.19 -0.40
C LYS A 254 11.32 -3.39 0.17
N LEU A 255 10.82 -4.05 1.21
CA LEU A 255 11.51 -5.15 1.89
C LEU A 255 10.91 -6.53 1.55
N PRO A 256 11.73 -7.51 1.14
CA PRO A 256 11.26 -8.87 0.88
C PRO A 256 10.72 -9.52 2.16
N GLY A 257 9.69 -10.35 2.00
CA GLY A 257 9.03 -11.06 3.10
C GLY A 257 8.05 -10.20 3.91
N VAL A 258 8.25 -8.88 4.03
CA VAL A 258 7.39 -7.99 4.84
C VAL A 258 5.97 -7.96 4.32
N ALA A 259 5.76 -7.85 3.00
CA ALA A 259 4.43 -7.87 2.40
C ALA A 259 3.64 -9.12 2.81
N PHE A 260 4.23 -10.30 2.63
CA PHE A 260 3.60 -11.55 3.02
C PHE A 260 3.40 -11.65 4.54
N GLY A 261 4.38 -11.25 5.35
CA GLY A 261 4.29 -11.25 6.81
C GLY A 261 3.10 -10.42 7.31
N LEU A 262 2.94 -9.19 6.80
CA LEU A 262 1.83 -8.30 7.18
C LEU A 262 0.47 -8.85 6.75
N LEU A 263 0.37 -9.45 5.56
CA LEU A 263 -0.86 -10.10 5.10
C LEU A 263 -1.19 -11.35 5.93
N HIS A 264 -0.19 -12.18 6.24
CA HIS A 264 -0.36 -13.37 7.07
C HIS A 264 -0.78 -13.04 8.51
N ALA A 265 -0.35 -11.89 9.02
CA ALA A 265 -0.76 -11.40 10.34
C ALA A 265 -2.21 -10.88 10.37
N LEU A 266 -2.91 -10.76 9.23
CA LEU A 266 -4.31 -10.36 9.18
C LEU A 266 -5.22 -11.59 8.98
N PRO A 267 -6.28 -11.77 9.78
CA PRO A 267 -7.20 -12.89 9.63
C PRO A 267 -8.29 -12.61 8.58
N ALA A 268 -7.93 -12.49 7.29
CA ALA A 268 -8.95 -12.35 6.24
C ALA A 268 -9.53 -13.72 5.86
N SER A 269 -10.84 -13.90 6.02
CA SER A 269 -11.49 -15.16 5.67
C SER A 269 -11.56 -15.36 4.15
N ARG A 270 -11.48 -16.62 3.69
CA ARG A 270 -11.61 -16.94 2.25
C ARG A 270 -12.91 -16.43 1.65
N SER A 271 -14.00 -16.42 2.43
CA SER A 271 -15.30 -15.94 1.98
C SER A 271 -15.28 -14.45 1.62
N TYR A 272 -14.60 -13.61 2.41
CA TYR A 272 -14.42 -12.18 2.12
C TYR A 272 -13.58 -11.95 0.87
N ILE A 273 -12.50 -12.74 0.71
CA ILE A 273 -11.63 -12.66 -0.47
C ILE A 273 -12.41 -13.03 -1.73
N SER A 274 -13.13 -14.15 -1.72
CA SER A 274 -13.98 -14.57 -2.85
C SER A 274 -15.08 -13.56 -3.16
N ARG A 275 -15.67 -12.95 -2.12
CA ARG A 275 -16.69 -11.91 -2.29
C ARG A 275 -16.14 -10.64 -2.91
N MET A 276 -14.98 -10.17 -2.43
CA MET A 276 -14.31 -9.01 -3.02
C MET A 276 -13.90 -9.29 -4.48
N ALA A 277 -13.39 -10.49 -4.76
CA ALA A 277 -13.05 -10.89 -6.11
C ALA A 277 -14.29 -10.89 -7.04
N LYS A 278 -15.42 -11.41 -6.57
CA LYS A 278 -16.69 -11.36 -7.31
C LYS A 278 -17.17 -9.92 -7.53
N ALA A 279 -17.03 -9.05 -6.53
CA ALA A 279 -17.41 -7.64 -6.65
C ALA A 279 -16.56 -6.91 -7.71
N MET A 280 -15.27 -7.23 -7.80
CA MET A 280 -14.34 -6.73 -8.83
C MET A 280 -14.48 -7.41 -10.20
N ASP A 281 -15.48 -8.28 -10.40
CA ASP A 281 -15.69 -9.06 -11.63
C ASP A 281 -14.49 -9.98 -12.00
N LEU A 282 -13.84 -10.56 -10.99
CA LEU A 282 -12.72 -11.49 -11.12
C LEU A 282 -13.20 -12.94 -11.11
N VAL A 283 -14.03 -13.31 -12.08
CA VAL A 283 -14.54 -14.68 -12.23
C VAL A 283 -13.65 -15.47 -13.19
N GLY A 284 -13.18 -16.65 -12.78
CA GLY A 284 -12.40 -17.57 -13.61
C GLY A 284 -10.90 -17.64 -13.29
N GLU A 285 -10.19 -18.53 -13.99
CA GLU A 285 -8.73 -18.63 -13.96
C GLU A 285 -8.12 -17.54 -14.86
N ASN A 286 -7.03 -16.90 -14.40
CA ASN A 286 -6.37 -15.77 -15.10
C ASN A 286 -7.21 -14.49 -15.22
N CYS A 287 -8.01 -14.17 -14.19
CA CYS A 287 -8.74 -12.91 -14.10
C CYS A 287 -7.87 -11.71 -13.70
N GLY A 288 -6.60 -11.94 -13.33
CA GLY A 288 -5.64 -10.87 -13.06
C GLY A 288 -5.12 -10.20 -14.32
N MET A 289 -4.51 -9.03 -14.15
CA MET A 289 -3.85 -8.27 -15.23
C MET A 289 -2.32 -8.49 -15.14
N PRO A 290 -1.74 -9.52 -15.81
CA PRO A 290 -0.31 -9.83 -15.74
C PRO A 290 0.60 -8.67 -16.19
N GLN A 291 0.08 -7.75 -17.00
CA GLN A 291 0.84 -6.59 -17.45
C GLN A 291 1.17 -5.65 -16.29
N ILE A 292 0.29 -5.54 -15.29
CA ILE A 292 0.48 -4.65 -14.14
C ILE A 292 1.57 -5.22 -13.22
N THR A 293 1.69 -6.54 -13.12
CA THR A 293 2.68 -7.14 -12.21
C THR A 293 4.12 -6.78 -12.60
N THR A 294 4.37 -6.43 -13.87
CA THR A 294 5.68 -6.00 -14.38
C THR A 294 6.19 -4.67 -13.81
N PHE A 295 5.32 -3.89 -13.18
CA PHE A 295 5.67 -2.59 -12.57
C PHE A 295 6.09 -2.71 -11.10
N PHE A 296 5.98 -3.91 -10.52
CA PHE A 296 6.32 -4.16 -9.12
C PHE A 296 7.64 -4.93 -9.00
N PRO A 297 8.41 -4.73 -7.91
CA PRO A 297 9.54 -5.57 -7.57
C PRO A 297 9.21 -7.07 -7.55
N GLU A 298 10.18 -7.90 -7.95
CA GLU A 298 9.98 -9.36 -8.09
C GLU A 298 9.53 -10.04 -6.80
N HIS A 299 10.03 -9.57 -5.65
CA HIS A 299 9.66 -10.09 -4.34
C HIS A 299 8.18 -9.88 -3.96
N LEU A 300 7.46 -9.00 -4.66
CA LEU A 300 6.03 -8.75 -4.45
C LEU A 300 5.12 -9.60 -5.35
N LEU A 301 5.67 -10.20 -6.41
CA LEU A 301 4.89 -11.01 -7.34
C LEU A 301 4.10 -12.15 -6.66
N PRO A 302 4.61 -12.85 -5.63
CA PRO A 302 3.87 -13.91 -4.95
C PRO A 302 2.61 -13.43 -4.20
N VAL A 303 2.52 -12.14 -3.86
CA VAL A 303 1.35 -11.56 -3.17
C VAL A 303 0.37 -10.89 -4.12
N CYS A 304 0.69 -10.78 -5.42
CA CYS A 304 -0.21 -10.27 -6.45
C CYS A 304 -1.28 -11.31 -6.80
N PHE A 305 -2.53 -10.87 -6.98
CA PHE A 305 -3.61 -11.77 -7.37
C PHE A 305 -3.65 -12.00 -8.88
N MET A 306 -3.49 -13.26 -9.29
CA MET A 306 -3.56 -13.69 -10.70
C MET A 306 -4.79 -14.57 -10.98
N GLY A 307 -5.39 -15.12 -9.93
CA GLY A 307 -6.57 -15.97 -9.98
C GLY A 307 -6.80 -16.65 -8.64
N THR A 308 -8.05 -16.97 -8.31
CA THR A 308 -8.43 -17.40 -6.95
C THR A 308 -7.72 -18.67 -6.50
N GLY A 309 -7.68 -19.71 -7.33
CA GLY A 309 -7.05 -20.99 -6.98
C GLY A 309 -5.51 -20.93 -6.96
N SER A 310 -4.91 -20.28 -7.96
CA SER A 310 -3.46 -20.13 -8.05
C SER A 310 -2.92 -19.25 -6.93
N TRP A 311 -3.60 -18.14 -6.62
CA TRP A 311 -3.23 -17.23 -5.54
C TRP A 311 -3.30 -17.93 -4.17
N TRP A 312 -4.36 -18.68 -3.88
CA TRP A 312 -4.45 -19.38 -2.59
C TRP A 312 -3.35 -20.43 -2.40
N ARG A 313 -3.03 -21.19 -3.47
CA ARG A 313 -1.93 -22.16 -3.45
C ARG A 313 -0.58 -21.48 -3.23
N GLU A 314 -0.35 -20.33 -3.85
CA GLU A 314 0.88 -19.55 -3.63
C GLU A 314 0.94 -18.97 -2.22
N PHE A 315 -0.16 -18.44 -1.70
CA PHE A 315 -0.26 -17.94 -0.32
C PHE A 315 0.10 -19.03 0.71
N GLU A 316 -0.45 -20.23 0.56
CA GLU A 316 -0.13 -21.39 1.42
C GLU A 316 1.32 -21.86 1.25
N LYS A 317 1.88 -21.77 0.04
CA LYS A 317 3.29 -22.08 -0.20
C LYS A 317 4.20 -21.09 0.52
N GLN A 318 3.92 -19.79 0.44
CA GLN A 318 4.67 -18.75 1.15
C GLN A 318 4.57 -18.93 2.67
N LYS A 319 3.39 -19.29 3.18
CA LYS A 319 3.18 -19.62 4.60
C LYS A 319 4.10 -20.75 5.07
N ARG A 320 4.23 -21.82 4.27
CA ARG A 320 5.15 -22.93 4.59
C ARG A 320 6.61 -22.49 4.56
N ARG A 321 7.03 -21.69 3.58
CA ARG A 321 8.42 -21.18 3.49
C ARG A 321 8.78 -20.35 4.72
N MET A 322 7.89 -19.43 5.10
CA MET A 322 8.03 -18.60 6.29
C MET A 322 8.16 -19.44 7.56
N ASN A 323 7.34 -20.49 7.73
CA ASN A 323 7.43 -21.40 8.88
C ASN A 323 8.74 -22.21 8.91
N SER A 324 9.31 -22.51 7.74
CA SER A 324 10.62 -23.16 7.61
C SER A 324 11.81 -22.18 7.77
N GLY A 325 11.56 -20.90 8.06
CA GLY A 325 12.58 -19.85 8.19
C GLY A 325 13.07 -19.28 6.85
N GLU A 326 12.62 -19.80 5.72
CA GLU A 326 13.00 -19.32 4.39
C GLU A 326 12.11 -18.14 3.97
N GLY A 327 12.70 -16.96 3.78
CA GLY A 327 11.93 -15.75 3.43
C GLY A 327 11.12 -15.19 4.59
N ALA A 328 11.50 -15.49 5.83
CA ALA A 328 10.93 -14.87 7.01
C ALA A 328 11.14 -13.34 6.96
N PRO A 329 10.12 -12.53 7.29
CA PRO A 329 10.26 -11.09 7.31
C PRO A 329 11.29 -10.67 8.39
N PRO A 330 12.01 -9.56 8.19
CA PRO A 330 13.02 -9.06 9.14
C PRO A 330 12.37 -8.36 10.36
N MET A 331 11.31 -8.94 10.91
CA MET A 331 10.57 -8.46 12.06
C MET A 331 9.93 -9.61 12.83
N GLU A 332 9.72 -9.41 14.13
CA GLU A 332 9.02 -10.37 14.97
C GLU A 332 7.54 -10.47 14.58
N MET A 333 7.06 -11.70 14.40
CA MET A 333 5.69 -11.98 13.97
C MET A 333 4.72 -12.25 15.13
N PHE A 334 5.13 -11.87 16.34
CA PHE A 334 4.37 -11.99 17.58
C PHE A 334 4.51 -10.69 18.38
N GLY A 335 3.65 -10.52 19.39
CA GLY A 335 3.67 -9.36 20.30
C GLY A 335 2.41 -8.49 20.23
N ASN A 336 2.42 -7.39 21.00
CA ASN A 336 1.28 -6.47 21.10
C ASN A 336 0.99 -5.77 19.76
N TRP A 337 1.98 -5.62 18.88
CA TRP A 337 1.78 -5.00 17.57
C TRP A 337 0.76 -5.77 16.73
N VAL A 338 0.73 -7.11 16.80
CA VAL A 338 -0.22 -7.95 16.05
C VAL A 338 -1.64 -7.69 16.52
N ARG A 339 -1.86 -7.54 17.83
CA ARG A 339 -3.19 -7.18 18.36
C ARG A 339 -3.63 -5.82 17.83
N ARG A 340 -2.74 -4.81 17.88
CA ARG A 340 -2.99 -3.47 17.31
C ARG A 340 -3.23 -3.50 15.81
N TRP A 341 -2.62 -4.44 15.10
CA TRP A 341 -2.76 -4.61 13.66
C TRP A 341 -4.10 -5.19 13.26
N GLN A 342 -4.67 -6.07 14.10
CA GLN A 342 -5.92 -6.76 13.83
C GLN A 342 -7.17 -6.07 14.42
N SER A 343 -7.02 -5.12 15.35
CA SER A 343 -8.14 -4.56 16.11
C SER A 343 -8.85 -3.41 15.40
N ASP A 344 -10.12 -3.18 15.76
CA ASP A 344 -11.01 -2.16 15.20
C ASP A 344 -10.85 -0.78 15.85
N ASP A 345 -10.31 -0.75 17.08
CA ASP A 345 -10.11 0.48 17.86
C ASP A 345 -8.71 1.10 17.66
N SER A 346 -7.82 0.42 16.94
CA SER A 346 -6.45 0.82 16.68
C SER A 346 -6.31 1.53 15.34
N GLU A 347 -5.71 2.73 15.35
CA GLU A 347 -5.40 3.49 14.13
C GLU A 347 -4.34 2.84 13.23
N LEU A 348 -3.67 1.78 13.69
CA LEU A 348 -2.51 1.21 13.00
C LEU A 348 -2.87 0.70 11.60
N PHE A 349 -3.90 -0.15 11.48
CA PHE A 349 -4.31 -0.69 10.19
C PHE A 349 -4.84 0.41 9.27
N PHE A 350 -5.66 1.34 9.77
CA PHE A 350 -6.24 2.41 8.97
C PHE A 350 -5.19 3.39 8.45
N ALA A 351 -4.26 3.82 9.31
CA ALA A 351 -3.15 4.67 8.91
C ALA A 351 -2.23 3.95 7.90
N PHE A 352 -2.02 2.64 8.08
CA PHE A 352 -1.26 1.84 7.11
C PHE A 352 -2.02 1.76 5.79
N TYR A 353 -3.31 1.47 5.81
CA TYR A 353 -4.11 1.23 4.62
C TYR A 353 -4.20 2.48 3.75
N ARG A 354 -4.35 3.66 4.37
CA ARG A 354 -4.21 4.95 3.68
C ARG A 354 -2.84 5.11 3.05
N HIS A 355 -1.76 4.89 3.81
CA HIS A 355 -0.41 5.07 3.28
C HIS A 355 0.00 3.99 2.26
N TYR A 356 -0.56 2.79 2.36
CA TYR A 356 -0.39 1.72 1.38
C TYR A 356 -0.94 2.15 0.02
N HIS A 357 -2.12 2.78 -0.03
CA HIS A 357 -2.66 3.35 -1.27
C HIS A 357 -1.79 4.50 -1.78
N HIS A 358 -1.28 5.34 -0.88
CA HIS A 358 -0.33 6.39 -1.25
C HIS A 358 0.96 5.84 -1.86
N CYS A 359 1.52 4.76 -1.33
CA CYS A 359 2.70 4.11 -1.91
C CYS A 359 2.33 3.40 -3.22
N LEU A 360 1.19 2.73 -3.28
CA LEU A 360 0.72 2.00 -4.45
C LEU A 360 0.50 2.92 -5.65
N SER A 361 -0.03 4.12 -5.44
CA SER A 361 -0.29 5.09 -6.52
C SER A 361 0.99 5.47 -7.27
N GLN A 362 2.13 5.53 -6.58
CA GLN A 362 3.44 5.83 -7.17
C GLN A 362 3.86 4.75 -8.19
N TYR A 363 3.48 3.49 -7.96
CA TYR A 363 3.70 2.40 -8.91
C TYR A 363 2.63 2.35 -10.01
N LEU A 364 1.42 2.87 -9.74
CA LEU A 364 0.29 2.84 -10.67
C LEU A 364 0.25 4.01 -11.66
N GLU A 365 0.95 5.12 -11.41
CA GLU A 365 0.94 6.30 -12.29
C GLU A 365 1.26 5.95 -13.75
N MET A 366 2.32 5.17 -13.98
CA MET A 366 2.71 4.73 -15.32
C MET A 366 1.75 3.72 -15.97
N PRO A 367 1.36 2.61 -15.28
CA PRO A 367 0.32 1.71 -15.77
C PRO A 367 -0.98 2.42 -16.16
N LEU A 368 -1.48 3.31 -15.30
CA LEU A 368 -2.75 4.01 -15.51
C LEU A 368 -2.67 4.98 -16.68
N ARG A 369 -1.56 5.72 -16.83
CA ARG A 369 -1.32 6.55 -18.02
C ARG A 369 -1.32 5.74 -19.31
N ARG A 370 -0.74 4.54 -19.31
CA ARG A 370 -0.75 3.65 -20.49
C ARG A 370 -2.16 3.14 -20.82
N ILE A 371 -2.97 2.83 -19.81
CA ILE A 371 -4.38 2.46 -20.00
C ILE A 371 -5.16 3.62 -20.63
N GLN A 372 -5.03 4.81 -20.04
CA GLN A 372 -5.72 6.02 -20.49
C GLN A 372 -5.31 6.43 -21.92
N ALA A 373 -4.06 6.16 -22.30
CA ALA A 373 -3.55 6.39 -23.66
C ALA A 373 -4.03 5.33 -24.69
N GLY A 374 -4.92 4.41 -24.32
CA GLY A 374 -5.47 3.39 -25.22
C GLY A 374 -4.58 2.17 -25.43
N GLY A 375 -3.55 1.97 -24.60
CA GLY A 375 -2.57 0.90 -24.76
C GLY A 375 -3.07 -0.50 -24.42
N TRP A 376 -4.06 -0.64 -23.53
CA TRP A 376 -4.71 -1.90 -23.18
C TRP A 376 -6.18 -1.82 -23.62
N ALA A 377 -6.74 -2.90 -24.19
CA ALA A 377 -7.94 -2.92 -25.03
C ALA A 377 -9.30 -2.51 -24.37
N SER A 378 -9.29 -1.68 -23.33
CA SER A 378 -10.48 -1.02 -22.79
C SER A 378 -10.07 0.33 -22.19
N SER A 379 -10.61 1.42 -22.73
CA SER A 379 -10.26 2.82 -22.39
C SER A 379 -10.69 3.29 -21.00
N ALA A 380 -11.00 2.38 -20.06
CA ALA A 380 -11.44 2.71 -18.71
C ALA A 380 -10.61 1.96 -17.66
N ILE A 381 -10.28 2.65 -16.56
CA ILE A 381 -9.66 2.04 -15.38
C ILE A 381 -10.67 1.06 -14.78
N THR A 382 -10.44 -0.24 -14.97
CA THR A 382 -11.32 -1.28 -14.41
C THR A 382 -10.86 -1.66 -13.00
N PRO A 383 -11.78 -2.09 -12.10
CA PRO A 383 -11.40 -2.62 -10.78
C PRO A 383 -10.40 -3.78 -10.84
N LYS A 384 -10.34 -4.50 -11.96
CA LYS A 384 -9.39 -5.60 -12.23
C LYS A 384 -7.93 -5.15 -12.19
N VAL A 385 -7.67 -3.87 -12.51
CA VAL A 385 -6.33 -3.27 -12.44
C VAL A 385 -5.79 -3.36 -11.01
N TYR A 386 -6.61 -3.01 -10.02
CA TYR A 386 -6.21 -3.01 -8.62
C TYR A 386 -6.02 -4.42 -8.08
N ALA A 387 -6.81 -5.39 -8.54
CA ALA A 387 -6.68 -6.78 -8.11
C ALA A 387 -5.28 -7.35 -8.40
N GLY A 388 -4.69 -7.02 -9.55
CA GLY A 388 -3.33 -7.46 -9.92
C GLY A 388 -2.20 -6.82 -9.11
N THR A 389 -2.50 -5.88 -8.21
CA THR A 389 -1.48 -5.19 -7.41
C THR A 389 -1.14 -5.96 -6.12
N PRO A 390 0.08 -5.80 -5.56
CA PRO A 390 0.57 -6.58 -4.42
C PRO A 390 -0.36 -6.52 -3.20
N GLY A 391 -0.97 -7.64 -2.82
CA GLY A 391 -1.79 -7.76 -1.60
C GLY A 391 -3.13 -7.01 -1.59
N TYR A 392 -3.49 -6.30 -2.66
CA TYR A 392 -4.64 -5.38 -2.66
C TYR A 392 -5.97 -6.08 -2.40
N LEU A 393 -6.21 -7.21 -3.08
CA LEU A 393 -7.44 -8.00 -2.90
C LEU A 393 -7.58 -8.45 -1.44
N TYR A 394 -6.48 -8.88 -0.82
CA TYR A 394 -6.47 -9.37 0.56
C TYR A 394 -6.74 -8.24 1.56
N LEU A 395 -6.03 -7.11 1.42
CA LEU A 395 -6.23 -5.94 2.28
C LEU A 395 -7.66 -5.38 2.13
N SER A 396 -8.17 -5.33 0.90
CA SER A 396 -9.55 -4.90 0.62
C SER A 396 -10.58 -5.85 1.22
N ALA A 397 -10.34 -7.17 1.16
CA ALA A 397 -11.21 -8.16 1.79
C ALA A 397 -11.18 -8.09 3.33
N PHE A 398 -10.00 -7.85 3.91
CA PHE A 398 -9.88 -7.61 5.35
C PHE A 398 -10.59 -6.33 5.76
N PHE A 399 -10.39 -5.21 5.04
CA PHE A 399 -11.09 -3.96 5.30
C PHE A 399 -12.61 -4.13 5.18
N LEU A 400 -13.08 -4.92 4.21
CA LEU A 400 -14.49 -5.27 4.09
C LEU A 400 -15.02 -6.07 5.30
N THR A 401 -14.20 -6.96 5.88
CA THR A 401 -14.55 -7.67 7.14
C THR A 401 -14.81 -6.69 8.27
N LYS A 402 -14.03 -5.61 8.31
CA LYS A 402 -14.11 -4.57 9.33
C LYS A 402 -15.35 -3.69 9.18
N ILE A 403 -15.71 -3.33 7.95
CA ILE A 403 -16.96 -2.62 7.65
C ILE A 403 -18.17 -3.53 7.95
N GLU A 404 -18.09 -4.82 7.65
CA GLU A 404 -19.18 -5.75 8.00
C GLU A 404 -19.34 -5.91 9.52
N GLY A 405 -18.24 -5.97 10.27
CA GLY A 405 -18.26 -5.96 11.73
C GLY A 405 -18.91 -4.69 12.29
N LEU A 406 -18.63 -3.52 11.68
CA LEU A 406 -19.31 -2.27 12.02
C LEU A 406 -20.83 -2.36 11.79
N VAL A 407 -21.25 -2.85 10.63
CA VAL A 407 -22.67 -2.96 10.25
C VAL A 407 -23.42 -3.91 11.20
N HIS A 408 -22.80 -5.03 11.59
CA HIS A 408 -23.42 -6.02 12.51
C HIS A 408 -23.11 -5.75 13.99
N ARG A 409 -22.46 -4.63 14.32
CA ARG A 409 -22.11 -4.19 15.69
C ARG A 409 -21.16 -5.16 16.43
N GLU A 410 -20.31 -5.85 15.67
CA GLU A 410 -19.25 -6.74 16.12
C GLU A 410 -17.90 -6.00 16.06
N ILE A 411 -17.54 -5.32 17.15
CA ILE A 411 -16.27 -4.57 17.24
C ILE A 411 -15.24 -5.40 18.02
N HIS A 412 -14.02 -5.49 17.49
CA HIS A 412 -12.89 -6.23 18.03
C HIS A 412 -11.84 -5.25 18.58
N PRO A 413 -11.97 -4.78 19.84
CA PRO A 413 -11.02 -3.82 20.41
C PRO A 413 -9.68 -4.46 20.80
N VAL A 414 -8.59 -3.68 20.79
CA VAL A 414 -7.27 -4.03 21.35
C VAL A 414 -7.40 -4.36 22.84
N THR A 415 -8.35 -3.70 23.51
CA THR A 415 -8.58 -3.78 24.95
C THR A 415 -9.66 -4.79 25.34
N THR A 416 -9.89 -5.88 24.59
CA THR A 416 -10.55 -7.05 25.19
C THR A 416 -9.68 -7.60 26.34
N ILE A 417 -9.78 -6.92 27.48
CA ILE A 417 -9.86 -7.57 28.78
C ILE A 417 -10.97 -8.58 28.58
N VAL A 418 -10.61 -9.85 28.70
CA VAL A 418 -11.60 -10.90 28.90
C VAL A 418 -12.33 -10.52 30.19
N GLN A 419 -13.41 -9.75 30.08
CA GLN A 419 -14.44 -9.75 31.11
C GLN A 419 -15.05 -11.14 31.04
N PHE A 420 -14.43 -12.09 31.72
CA PHE A 420 -15.18 -13.17 32.32
C PHE A 420 -16.12 -12.46 33.30
N GLU A 421 -17.30 -12.07 32.83
CA GLU A 421 -18.44 -12.04 33.73
C GLU A 421 -18.49 -13.46 34.33
N PRO A 422 -18.31 -13.61 35.65
CA PRO A 422 -18.69 -14.86 36.27
C PRO A 422 -20.20 -14.87 36.15
N ASN A 423 -20.71 -15.53 35.11
CA ASN A 423 -22.12 -15.85 35.06
C ASN A 423 -22.39 -16.67 36.33
N ALA A 424 -23.05 -16.04 37.29
CA ALA A 424 -23.34 -16.58 38.60
C ALA A 424 -24.44 -17.64 38.45
N ALA A 425 -24.12 -18.75 37.79
CA ALA A 425 -24.97 -19.93 37.66
C ALA A 425 -24.19 -21.13 37.10
N ASN A 426 -22.99 -21.40 37.63
CA ASN A 426 -22.34 -22.72 37.74
C ASN A 426 -20.83 -22.55 37.90
N SER A 427 -20.39 -22.18 39.11
CA SER A 427 -19.02 -22.43 39.53
C SER A 427 -18.97 -23.78 40.22
N ASN A 428 -18.20 -24.72 39.67
CA ASN A 428 -17.39 -25.63 40.48
C ASN A 428 -16.28 -26.22 39.60
N GLY A 429 -15.04 -25.79 39.81
CA GLY A 429 -13.88 -26.58 39.37
C GLY A 429 -12.66 -25.87 38.78
N MET A 430 -12.46 -24.56 38.91
CA MET A 430 -11.19 -23.93 38.49
C MET A 430 -10.34 -23.59 39.71
N SER A 431 -9.15 -24.17 39.80
CA SER A 431 -8.21 -23.94 40.91
C SER A 431 -7.55 -22.56 40.80
N THR A 432 -7.13 -21.99 41.93
CA THR A 432 -6.39 -20.71 42.00
C THR A 432 -5.12 -20.72 41.15
N ALA A 433 -4.47 -21.87 41.03
CA ALA A 433 -3.29 -22.06 40.19
C ALA A 433 -3.57 -21.94 38.69
N GLU A 434 -4.78 -22.28 38.22
CA GLU A 434 -5.17 -22.12 36.80
C GLU A 434 -5.53 -20.68 36.47
N ARG A 435 -6.06 -19.92 37.43
CA ARG A 435 -6.24 -18.46 37.32
C ARG A 435 -4.90 -17.73 37.22
N ASP A 436 -3.93 -18.10 38.04
CA ASP A 436 -2.60 -17.47 38.02
C ASP A 436 -1.81 -17.84 36.76
N ARG A 437 -2.01 -19.05 36.22
CA ARG A 437 -1.42 -19.48 34.94
C ARG A 437 -1.99 -18.75 33.73
N ALA A 438 -3.29 -18.43 33.74
CA ALA A 438 -3.95 -17.64 32.70
C ALA A 438 -3.54 -16.14 32.74
N MET A 439 -3.26 -15.61 33.94
CA MET A 439 -2.69 -14.26 34.09
C MET A 439 -1.21 -14.21 33.70
N ALA A 440 -0.46 -15.30 33.92
CA ALA A 440 0.94 -15.42 33.52
C ALA A 440 1.12 -15.59 32.00
N SER A 441 0.22 -16.28 31.28
CA SER A 441 0.29 -16.41 29.82
C SER A 441 0.04 -15.09 29.07
N VAL A 442 -0.71 -14.16 29.69
CA VAL A 442 -0.85 -12.77 29.23
C VAL A 442 0.46 -11.98 29.39
N ALA A 443 1.32 -12.37 30.32
CA ALA A 443 2.61 -11.73 30.59
C ALA A 443 3.80 -12.36 29.85
N THR A 444 3.74 -13.63 29.44
CA THR A 444 4.86 -14.34 28.81
C THR A 444 4.76 -14.51 27.28
N GLY A 445 3.66 -14.12 26.65
CA GLY A 445 3.60 -13.96 25.19
C GLY A 445 3.62 -15.25 24.36
N GLU A 446 3.47 -16.43 24.97
CA GLU A 446 3.27 -17.68 24.22
C GLU A 446 1.77 -17.88 23.91
N PHE A 447 1.40 -17.68 22.64
CA PHE A 447 0.12 -18.13 22.09
C PHE A 447 0.36 -19.11 20.94
N PRO A 448 -0.10 -20.36 21.02
CA PRO A 448 -0.27 -21.21 19.85
C PRO A 448 -1.49 -20.72 19.07
N GLY A 449 -1.26 -20.18 17.87
CA GLY A 449 -2.32 -19.90 16.89
C GLY A 449 -2.74 -18.44 16.81
N THR A 450 -2.77 -17.94 15.58
CA THR A 450 -3.21 -16.61 15.13
C THR A 450 -4.73 -16.39 15.30
N ALA A 451 -5.25 -16.55 16.52
CA ALA A 451 -6.65 -16.24 16.80
C ALA A 451 -6.80 -14.73 17.09
N ALA A 452 -7.71 -14.08 16.34
CA ALA A 452 -8.11 -12.70 16.59
C ALA A 452 -8.72 -12.56 17.99
N PRO A 453 -8.62 -11.39 18.65
CA PRO A 453 -9.36 -11.13 19.89
C PRO A 453 -10.88 -11.33 19.68
N PRO A 454 -11.63 -11.82 20.68
CA PRO A 454 -13.07 -12.07 20.54
C PRO A 454 -13.84 -10.76 20.31
N ALA A 455 -14.84 -10.79 19.42
CA ALA A 455 -15.72 -9.66 19.14
C ALA A 455 -16.57 -9.28 20.37
N VAL A 456 -16.77 -7.99 20.61
CA VAL A 456 -17.73 -7.48 21.59
C VAL A 456 -18.99 -7.04 20.84
N LYS A 457 -20.13 -7.68 21.14
CA LYS A 457 -21.43 -7.28 20.63
C LYS A 457 -22.00 -6.18 21.51
N LEU A 458 -22.24 -4.99 20.94
CA LEU A 458 -22.68 -3.82 21.71
C LEU A 458 -24.20 -3.84 21.95
N PRO A 459 -24.69 -3.74 23.21
CA PRO A 459 -26.12 -3.73 23.52
C PRO A 459 -26.85 -2.45 23.05
N ILE A 460 -28.17 -2.54 22.92
CA ILE A 460 -29.07 -1.40 22.66
C ILE A 460 -29.28 -0.65 23.98
N GLY A 461 -29.19 0.68 23.94
CA GLY A 461 -29.57 1.51 25.07
C GLY A 461 -31.08 1.47 25.29
N THR A 462 -31.53 0.65 26.24
CA THR A 462 -32.79 0.84 26.97
C THR A 462 -32.56 0.53 28.45
N ASP A 463 -32.86 1.53 29.28
CA ASP A 463 -32.94 1.55 30.74
C ASP A 463 -31.65 1.50 31.57
N ALA A 464 -31.06 2.69 31.78
CA ALA A 464 -30.28 3.00 32.98
C ALA A 464 -30.92 4.20 33.70
N LYS A 465 -31.74 3.92 34.73
CA LYS A 465 -31.92 4.83 35.86
C LYS A 465 -30.68 4.72 36.74
N ASP A 466 -29.78 5.70 36.67
CA ASP A 466 -29.36 6.45 37.86
C ASP A 466 -28.27 7.50 37.55
N GLY A 467 -28.46 8.69 38.12
CA GLY A 467 -27.38 9.40 38.81
C GLY A 467 -26.43 10.31 38.02
N THR A 468 -26.93 11.49 37.65
CA THR A 468 -26.21 12.79 37.63
C THR A 468 -25.03 13.06 36.65
N ASN A 469 -25.26 14.13 35.87
CA ASN A 469 -24.34 15.04 35.17
C ASN A 469 -23.77 14.63 33.79
N GLY A 470 -24.46 15.14 32.75
CA GLY A 470 -23.90 15.38 31.41
C GLY A 470 -24.84 14.88 30.31
N GLY A 471 -25.54 15.79 29.63
CA GLY A 471 -26.59 15.51 28.65
C GLY A 471 -26.24 14.39 27.67
N SER A 472 -26.94 13.27 27.79
CA SER A 472 -26.89 12.15 26.85
C SER A 472 -28.18 12.17 26.05
N THR A 473 -28.09 12.57 24.78
CA THR A 473 -29.11 12.17 23.81
C THR A 473 -29.16 10.65 23.78
N ALA A 474 -30.35 10.06 23.71
CA ALA A 474 -30.54 8.64 23.43
C ALA A 474 -29.80 8.33 22.11
N GLY A 475 -28.59 7.80 22.22
CA GLY A 475 -27.57 7.96 21.20
C GLY A 475 -26.75 6.69 21.00
N LYS A 476 -26.44 6.43 19.72
CA LYS A 476 -25.56 5.38 19.24
C LYS A 476 -24.32 5.21 20.15
N PRO A 477 -23.86 3.98 20.45
CA PRO A 477 -22.67 3.78 21.28
C PRO A 477 -21.48 4.57 20.71
N LYS A 478 -20.82 5.41 21.54
CA LYS A 478 -19.68 6.25 21.12
C LYS A 478 -18.59 5.47 20.39
N VAL A 479 -18.38 4.20 20.78
CA VAL A 479 -17.39 3.31 20.14
C VAL A 479 -17.76 3.00 18.69
N LEU A 480 -19.05 2.80 18.41
CA LEU A 480 -19.56 2.53 17.07
C LEU A 480 -19.44 3.79 16.20
N ASP A 481 -19.77 4.96 16.75
CA ASP A 481 -19.61 6.25 16.06
C ASP A 481 -18.14 6.56 15.71
N MET A 482 -17.23 6.39 16.67
CA MET A 482 -15.78 6.53 16.43
C MET A 482 -15.26 5.53 15.39
N ALA A 483 -15.74 4.28 15.42
CA ALA A 483 -15.37 3.28 14.43
C ALA A 483 -15.89 3.68 13.04
N SER A 484 -17.18 4.01 12.92
CA SER A 484 -17.78 4.51 11.68
C SER A 484 -16.93 5.63 11.08
N ARG A 485 -16.63 6.66 11.88
CA ARG A 485 -15.85 7.82 11.44
C ARG A 485 -14.49 7.43 10.88
N ARG A 486 -13.77 6.51 11.52
CA ARG A 486 -12.48 6.01 11.04
C ARG A 486 -12.59 5.31 9.69
N PHE A 487 -13.62 4.48 9.48
CA PHE A 487 -13.84 3.81 8.20
C PHE A 487 -14.08 4.81 7.09
N VAL A 488 -14.96 5.80 7.34
CA VAL A 488 -15.27 6.84 6.36
C VAL A 488 -14.07 7.74 6.07
N GLU A 489 -13.38 8.24 7.10
CA GLU A 489 -12.14 9.02 6.91
C GLU A 489 -11.07 8.24 6.14
N THR A 490 -11.01 6.91 6.30
CA THR A 490 -10.09 6.05 5.55
C THR A 490 -10.48 5.93 4.08
N ILE A 491 -11.75 5.67 3.79
CA ILE A 491 -12.26 5.57 2.40
C ILE A 491 -12.06 6.91 1.67
N VAL A 492 -12.48 8.02 2.31
CA VAL A 492 -12.39 9.34 1.70
C VAL A 492 -10.94 9.74 1.46
N ALA A 493 -10.04 9.53 2.43
CA ALA A 493 -8.62 9.82 2.22
C ALA A 493 -8.00 9.01 1.06
N ILE A 494 -8.41 7.75 0.86
CA ILE A 494 -7.95 6.95 -0.30
C ILE A 494 -8.47 7.53 -1.61
N MET A 495 -9.67 8.10 -1.64
CA MET A 495 -10.27 8.69 -2.84
C MET A 495 -9.68 10.06 -3.20
N GLU A 496 -9.30 10.87 -2.22
CA GLU A 496 -8.73 12.20 -2.49
C GLU A 496 -7.30 12.11 -3.00
N ASP A 497 -6.55 11.13 -2.51
CA ASP A 497 -5.15 10.94 -2.84
C ASP A 497 -4.98 10.67 -4.35
N HIS A 498 -4.01 11.37 -4.96
CA HIS A 498 -3.52 11.13 -6.33
C HIS A 498 -4.58 11.24 -7.44
N GLY A 499 -5.52 12.18 -7.33
CA GLY A 499 -6.45 12.51 -8.41
C GLY A 499 -7.58 11.49 -8.58
N ASN A 500 -8.04 10.89 -7.47
CA ASN A 500 -9.19 9.97 -7.43
C ASN A 500 -9.05 8.75 -8.35
N ILE A 501 -7.83 8.22 -8.47
CA ILE A 501 -7.60 6.97 -9.20
C ILE A 501 -8.40 5.81 -8.57
N TYR A 502 -8.55 5.80 -7.25
CA TYR A 502 -9.27 4.76 -6.51
C TYR A 502 -10.80 4.95 -6.49
N GLY A 503 -11.36 5.99 -7.10
CA GLY A 503 -12.80 6.28 -7.02
C GLY A 503 -13.71 5.13 -7.47
N VAL A 504 -13.27 4.35 -8.46
CA VAL A 504 -13.98 3.15 -8.93
C VAL A 504 -14.10 2.06 -7.86
N MET A 505 -13.27 2.07 -6.83
CA MET A 505 -13.29 1.10 -5.73
C MET A 505 -14.35 1.40 -4.68
N LEU A 506 -14.84 2.64 -4.62
CA LEU A 506 -15.93 3.03 -3.72
C LEU A 506 -17.19 2.20 -4.00
N ASP A 507 -17.60 2.13 -5.26
CA ASP A 507 -18.77 1.35 -5.70
C ASP A 507 -18.61 -0.13 -5.32
N ILE A 508 -17.39 -0.67 -5.48
CA ILE A 508 -17.09 -2.06 -5.13
C ILE A 508 -17.25 -2.31 -3.63
N TRP A 509 -16.73 -1.42 -2.77
CA TRP A 509 -16.89 -1.55 -1.32
C TRP A 509 -18.36 -1.43 -0.91
N ILE A 510 -19.08 -0.41 -1.39
CA ILE A 510 -20.49 -0.20 -1.08
C ILE A 510 -21.31 -1.42 -1.51
N LYS A 511 -21.17 -1.86 -2.76
CA LYS A 511 -21.87 -3.03 -3.29
C LYS A 511 -21.57 -4.30 -2.48
N ALA A 512 -20.32 -4.51 -2.08
CA ALA A 512 -19.92 -5.68 -1.30
C ALA A 512 -20.50 -5.68 0.12
N VAL A 513 -20.73 -4.52 0.73
CA VAL A 513 -21.37 -4.38 2.05
C VAL A 513 -22.89 -4.53 1.93
N VAL A 514 -23.52 -3.81 0.99
CA VAL A 514 -24.98 -3.81 0.77
C VAL A 514 -25.48 -5.22 0.45
N THR A 515 -24.79 -5.95 -0.44
CA THR A 515 -25.21 -7.29 -0.87
C THR A 515 -25.23 -8.34 0.25
N ARG A 516 -24.52 -8.11 1.36
CA ARG A 516 -24.49 -9.03 2.51
C ARG A 516 -25.50 -8.66 3.59
N THR A 517 -25.87 -7.40 3.66
CA THR A 517 -26.78 -6.87 4.67
C THR A 517 -28.19 -7.40 4.39
N SER A 518 -28.70 -8.22 5.30
CA SER A 518 -30.05 -8.77 5.19
C SER A 518 -31.06 -7.66 5.45
N VAL A 519 -32.03 -7.49 4.55
CA VAL A 519 -33.14 -6.53 4.75
C VAL A 519 -34.00 -6.91 5.97
N TYR A 520 -33.93 -8.18 6.40
CA TYR A 520 -34.63 -8.67 7.59
C TYR A 520 -33.88 -8.35 8.90
N ASP A 521 -32.60 -7.97 8.83
CA ASP A 521 -31.83 -7.54 9.99
C ASP A 521 -31.91 -6.01 10.11
N VAL A 522 -32.96 -5.54 10.78
CA VAL A 522 -33.29 -4.12 10.92
C VAL A 522 -32.13 -3.31 11.50
N GLU A 523 -31.40 -3.87 12.47
CA GLU A 523 -30.27 -3.18 13.11
C GLU A 523 -29.11 -2.94 12.13
N SER A 524 -28.76 -3.97 11.37
CA SER A 524 -27.71 -3.89 10.36
C SER A 524 -28.10 -2.94 9.22
N VAL A 525 -29.38 -2.89 8.85
CA VAL A 525 -29.89 -1.92 7.86
C VAL A 525 -29.72 -0.48 8.37
N PHE A 526 -30.09 -0.18 9.61
CA PHE A 526 -29.88 1.17 10.18
C PHE A 526 -28.39 1.52 10.27
N CYS A 527 -27.54 0.59 10.72
CA CYS A 527 -26.09 0.84 10.80
C CYS A 527 -25.47 1.07 9.42
N LEU A 528 -25.95 0.36 8.40
CA LEU A 528 -25.54 0.58 7.01
C LEU A 528 -25.98 1.96 6.51
N LEU A 529 -27.22 2.36 6.75
CA LEU A 529 -27.73 3.68 6.34
C LEU A 529 -26.95 4.81 7.03
N ASP A 530 -26.70 4.71 8.33
CA ASP A 530 -25.87 5.66 9.07
C ASP A 530 -24.45 5.75 8.48
N PHE A 531 -23.86 4.61 8.16
CA PHE A 531 -22.53 4.56 7.56
C PHE A 531 -22.50 5.24 6.19
N LEU A 532 -23.51 4.99 5.36
CA LEU A 532 -23.64 5.61 4.04
C LEU A 532 -23.92 7.11 4.14
N ASP A 533 -24.78 7.55 5.05
CA ASP A 533 -25.09 8.96 5.27
C ASP A 533 -23.85 9.75 5.69
N MET A 534 -23.10 9.24 6.66
CA MET A 534 -21.85 9.85 7.09
C MET A 534 -20.76 9.81 6.00
N LEU A 535 -20.72 8.77 5.18
CA LEU A 535 -19.82 8.69 4.02
C LEU A 535 -20.15 9.77 2.98
N ILE A 536 -21.44 9.96 2.67
CA ILE A 536 -21.91 10.99 1.74
C ILE A 536 -21.58 12.38 2.29
N ALA A 537 -21.90 12.64 3.56
CA ALA A 537 -21.63 13.92 4.21
C ALA A 537 -20.13 14.28 4.19
N GLU A 538 -19.24 13.32 4.47
CA GLU A 538 -17.79 13.55 4.42
C GLU A 538 -17.30 13.80 2.98
N LEU A 539 -17.82 13.06 2.00
CA LEU A 539 -17.51 13.27 0.58
C LEU A 539 -17.95 14.67 0.10
N GLU A 540 -19.16 15.10 0.47
CA GLU A 540 -19.68 16.43 0.15
C GLU A 540 -18.85 17.54 0.79
N SER A 541 -18.54 17.40 2.08
CA SER A 541 -17.71 18.36 2.83
C SER A 541 -16.38 18.60 2.14
N ARG A 542 -15.73 17.55 1.64
CA ARG A 542 -14.43 17.67 0.98
C ARG A 542 -14.51 18.10 -0.48
N PHE A 543 -15.58 17.75 -1.19
CA PHE A 543 -15.82 18.25 -2.55
C PHE A 543 -16.01 19.77 -2.58
N VAL A 544 -16.70 20.33 -1.57
CA VAL A 544 -16.85 21.79 -1.41
C VAL A 544 -15.50 22.47 -1.19
N VAL A 545 -14.62 21.88 -0.37
CA VAL A 545 -13.26 22.40 -0.10
C VAL A 545 -12.37 22.40 -1.35
N LEU A 546 -12.59 21.48 -2.31
CA LEU A 546 -11.82 21.43 -3.55
C LEU A 546 -12.27 22.45 -4.62
N MET A 547 -13.45 23.08 -4.47
CA MET A 547 -13.94 24.13 -5.37
C MET A 547 -13.75 25.56 -4.85
N THR A 548 -13.43 25.72 -3.56
CA THR A 548 -13.04 26.99 -2.93
C THR A 548 -11.53 27.16 -2.95
#